data_AF-A0A6A4WXJ1-F1
#
_entry.id   AF-A0A6A4WXJ1-F1
#
_cell.length_a   1.000
_cell.length_b   1.000
_cell.length_c   1.000
_cell.angle_alpha   90.00
_cell.angle_beta   90.00
_cell.angle_gamma   90.00
#
_symmetry.space_group_name_H-M   'P 1'
#
loop_
_entity.id
_entity.type
_entity.pdbx_description
1 polymer ?
#
loop_
_entity_poly.entity_id
_entity_poly.type
_entity_poly.pdbx_seq_one_letter_code
_entity_poly.pdbx_strand_id
1 'polypeptide(L)'
;MGGRGGEACQGSAFYSCDPPWLGHRGGITFRVDLPVATRWSDPPAVRRNGTETVLQWVPGHAGLDGNKTADRLAGEATAGDQDSAPIDLSSARAAVTRHVRELSRQRATAAHPHPDPTPGHDSLARWGSVTLSQLRTGTSPLTRDTLHKIGPAANDECPACVEPDSAAHLLTDCPAYEAARRRRWGVDPRLVDVLGGPATKVVTFIEDVRRAEPPLDPPPP
;
A
#
# COMPACT_ATOMS: atom_id res chain seq x y z
N MET A 1 -4.58 -57.52 10.74
CA MET A 1 -5.97 -57.70 10.29
C MET A 1 -6.86 -57.03 11.32
N GLY A 2 -7.55 -55.96 10.95
CA GLY A 2 -8.34 -55.12 11.87
C GLY A 2 -8.65 -53.80 11.18
N GLY A 3 -9.74 -53.79 10.42
CA GLY A 3 -10.05 -52.78 9.41
C GLY A 3 -10.33 -51.39 9.97
N ARG A 4 -9.81 -50.37 9.27
CA ARG A 4 -10.28 -48.99 9.37
C ARG A 4 -11.67 -48.94 8.76
N GLY A 5 -12.71 -48.92 9.58
CA GLY A 5 -14.07 -48.63 9.16
C GLY A 5 -14.20 -47.13 8.92
N GLY A 6 -14.08 -46.70 7.67
CA GLY A 6 -14.45 -45.35 7.27
C GLY A 6 -15.95 -45.17 7.46
N GLU A 7 -16.37 -44.16 8.22
CA GLU A 7 -17.74 -43.69 8.22
C GLU A 7 -18.08 -43.20 6.81
N ALA A 8 -19.04 -43.87 6.17
CA ALA A 8 -19.70 -43.35 4.99
C ALA A 8 -20.63 -42.21 5.43
N CYS A 9 -20.25 -40.96 5.14
CA CYS A 9 -21.26 -39.91 5.00
C CYS A 9 -22.20 -40.36 3.87
N GLN A 10 -23.41 -40.79 4.22
CA GLN A 10 -24.47 -40.99 3.23
C GLN A 10 -24.69 -39.64 2.53
N GLY A 11 -24.52 -39.65 1.21
CA GLY A 11 -24.31 -38.46 0.40
C GLY A 11 -25.40 -37.41 0.56
N SER A 12 -25.00 -36.19 0.87
CA SER A 12 -25.83 -35.00 0.76
C SER A 12 -26.29 -34.88 -0.70
N ALA A 13 -27.60 -34.93 -0.94
CA ALA A 13 -28.15 -34.68 -2.26
C ALA A 13 -28.38 -33.17 -2.43
N PHE A 14 -27.65 -32.56 -3.36
CA PHE A 14 -27.86 -31.17 -3.74
C PHE A 14 -28.87 -31.13 -4.89
N TYR A 15 -30.03 -30.53 -4.65
CA TYR A 15 -31.02 -30.30 -5.71
C TYR A 15 -30.95 -28.83 -6.14
N SER A 16 -30.48 -28.61 -7.37
CA SER A 16 -30.60 -27.32 -8.04
C SER A 16 -32.03 -27.16 -8.54
N CYS A 17 -32.78 -26.20 -8.00
CA CYS A 17 -34.03 -25.77 -8.63
C CYS A 17 -33.66 -24.65 -9.63
N ASP A 18 -33.82 -24.92 -10.93
CA ASP A 18 -33.38 -24.12 -12.09
C ASP A 18 -33.30 -22.59 -11.91
N PRO A 19 -32.26 -21.95 -12.49
CA PRO A 19 -32.39 -20.57 -12.95
C PRO A 19 -32.06 -20.45 -14.45
N PRO A 20 -33.02 -20.17 -15.33
CA PRO A 20 -32.72 -19.63 -16.64
C PRO A 20 -32.89 -18.10 -16.56
N TRP A 21 -31.76 -17.40 -16.36
CA TRP A 21 -31.57 -15.99 -16.76
C TRP A 21 -32.80 -15.07 -16.65
N LEU A 22 -33.32 -14.86 -15.44
CA LEU A 22 -34.36 -13.85 -15.19
C LEU A 22 -34.04 -13.06 -13.90
N GLY A 23 -33.29 -11.97 -14.07
CA GLY A 23 -33.70 -10.64 -13.61
C GLY A 23 -33.92 -10.32 -12.12
N HIS A 24 -33.52 -11.13 -11.15
CA HIS A 24 -33.79 -10.81 -9.74
C HIS A 24 -32.56 -10.42 -8.93
N ARG A 25 -32.65 -9.28 -8.24
CA ARG A 25 -31.79 -8.81 -7.15
C ARG A 25 -31.93 -9.70 -5.90
N GLY A 26 -31.89 -11.02 -6.05
CA GLY A 26 -32.14 -12.01 -5.00
C GLY A 26 -31.16 -13.17 -5.11
N GLY A 27 -30.67 -13.66 -3.97
CA GLY A 27 -29.63 -14.67 -3.87
C GLY A 27 -29.98 -16.04 -4.46
N ILE A 28 -28.95 -16.87 -4.71
CA ILE A 28 -29.08 -18.24 -5.25
C ILE A 28 -29.42 -19.20 -4.11
N THR A 29 -30.46 -20.01 -4.28
CA THR A 29 -31.00 -20.88 -3.22
C THR A 29 -30.80 -22.36 -3.54
N PHE A 30 -30.17 -23.10 -2.62
CA PHE A 30 -30.00 -24.56 -2.65
C PHE A 30 -30.86 -25.20 -1.56
N ARG A 31 -31.58 -26.27 -1.90
CA ARG A 31 -32.21 -27.14 -0.90
C ARG A 31 -31.27 -28.29 -0.56
N VAL A 32 -31.06 -28.52 0.71
CA VAL A 32 -30.26 -29.63 1.24
C VAL A 32 -30.97 -30.26 2.43
N ASP A 33 -30.97 -31.59 2.50
CA ASP A 33 -31.32 -32.28 3.73
C ASP A 33 -30.09 -32.34 4.61
N LEU A 34 -30.02 -31.47 5.62
CA LEU A 34 -28.98 -31.56 6.64
C LEU A 34 -29.47 -32.45 7.77
N PRO A 35 -28.61 -33.30 8.36
CA PRO A 35 -28.97 -33.97 9.60
C PRO A 35 -29.32 -32.90 10.64
N VAL A 36 -30.37 -33.14 11.44
CA VAL A 36 -30.64 -32.32 12.63
C VAL A 36 -29.33 -32.09 13.38
N ALA A 37 -29.08 -30.87 13.85
CA ALA A 37 -27.89 -30.56 14.64
C ALA A 37 -27.80 -31.56 15.81
N THR A 38 -26.89 -32.52 15.67
CA THR A 38 -26.73 -33.62 16.60
C THR A 38 -25.38 -33.47 17.29
N ARG A 39 -25.36 -33.78 18.58
CA ARG A 39 -24.13 -33.91 19.33
C ARG A 39 -23.55 -35.29 19.07
N TRP A 40 -22.23 -35.41 19.21
CA TRP A 40 -21.53 -36.69 19.10
C TRP A 40 -22.10 -37.78 20.05
N SER A 41 -22.69 -37.34 21.17
CA SER A 41 -23.33 -38.20 22.18
C SER A 41 -24.71 -38.75 21.80
N ASP A 42 -25.31 -38.31 20.69
CA ASP A 42 -26.70 -38.66 20.38
C ASP A 42 -26.83 -40.07 19.78
N PRO A 43 -27.94 -40.79 20.07
CA PRO A 43 -28.18 -42.14 19.54
C PRO A 43 -28.17 -42.17 18.00
N PRO A 44 -27.70 -43.26 17.36
CA PRO A 44 -27.63 -43.36 15.89
C PRO A 44 -28.96 -43.13 15.15
N ALA A 45 -30.09 -43.40 15.79
CA ALA A 45 -31.42 -43.15 15.23
C ALA A 45 -31.76 -41.65 15.17
N VAL A 46 -31.28 -40.85 16.13
CA VAL A 46 -31.47 -39.38 16.17
C VAL A 46 -30.59 -38.69 15.14
N ARG A 47 -29.39 -39.22 14.90
CA ARG A 47 -28.47 -38.75 13.86
C ARG A 47 -28.97 -38.98 12.42
N ARG A 48 -30.03 -39.79 12.23
CA ARG A 48 -30.62 -40.14 10.92
C ARG A 48 -31.82 -39.28 10.52
N ASN A 49 -32.33 -38.43 11.41
CA ASN A 49 -33.42 -37.53 11.06
C ASN A 49 -32.85 -36.30 10.34
N GLY A 50 -33.12 -36.17 9.04
CA GLY A 50 -32.85 -34.97 8.27
C GLY A 50 -33.90 -33.89 8.51
N THR A 51 -33.50 -32.63 8.50
CA THR A 51 -34.41 -31.49 8.37
C THR A 51 -34.16 -30.85 7.01
N GLU A 52 -35.23 -30.60 6.25
CA GLU A 52 -35.14 -29.84 5.01
C GLU A 52 -34.57 -28.45 5.32
N THR A 53 -33.37 -28.17 4.85
CA THR A 53 -32.64 -26.93 5.11
C THR A 53 -32.36 -26.22 3.80
N VAL A 54 -32.51 -24.90 3.80
CA VAL A 54 -32.27 -24.07 2.62
C VAL A 54 -30.98 -23.28 2.84
N LEU A 55 -29.97 -23.51 2.00
CA LEU A 55 -28.79 -22.65 1.92
C LEU A 55 -28.98 -21.63 0.80
N GLN A 56 -29.04 -20.35 1.15
CA GLN A 56 -29.10 -19.28 0.18
C GLN A 56 -27.80 -18.48 0.19
N TRP A 57 -27.10 -18.44 -0.94
CA TRP A 57 -26.01 -17.50 -1.15
C TRP A 57 -26.58 -16.11 -1.41
N VAL A 58 -26.04 -15.09 -0.74
CA VAL A 58 -26.42 -13.69 -0.93
C VAL A 58 -25.20 -12.84 -1.30
N PRO A 59 -25.34 -11.84 -2.18
CA PRO A 59 -24.23 -10.96 -2.55
C PRO A 59 -23.78 -10.08 -1.37
N GLY A 60 -22.45 -9.94 -1.23
CA GLY A 60 -21.82 -9.03 -0.28
C GLY A 60 -22.09 -7.56 -0.60
N HIS A 61 -22.21 -6.72 0.45
CA HIS A 61 -22.42 -5.27 0.35
C HIS A 61 -23.63 -4.81 -0.49
N ALA A 62 -24.58 -5.70 -0.79
CA ALA A 62 -25.75 -5.42 -1.63
C ALA A 62 -26.88 -4.70 -0.88
N GLY A 63 -26.63 -4.16 0.31
CA GLY A 63 -27.64 -3.44 1.07
C GLY A 63 -28.58 -4.30 1.92
N LEU A 64 -28.46 -5.64 1.90
CA LEU A 64 -29.35 -6.57 2.60
C LEU A 64 -29.17 -6.52 4.13
N ASP A 65 -30.23 -6.18 4.86
CA ASP A 65 -30.17 -5.94 6.31
C ASP A 65 -29.76 -7.18 7.12
N GLY A 66 -30.22 -8.37 6.72
CA GLY A 66 -29.79 -9.63 7.35
C GLY A 66 -28.29 -9.89 7.18
N ASN A 67 -27.75 -9.69 5.97
CA ASN A 67 -26.32 -9.88 5.70
C ASN A 67 -25.47 -8.83 6.42
N LYS A 68 -25.89 -7.57 6.43
CA LYS A 68 -25.24 -6.49 7.19
C LYS A 68 -25.24 -6.78 8.70
N THR A 69 -26.34 -7.31 9.22
CA THR A 69 -26.46 -7.67 10.63
C THR A 69 -25.53 -8.82 10.97
N ALA A 70 -25.46 -9.86 10.15
CA ALA A 70 -24.53 -10.97 10.32
C ALA A 70 -23.06 -10.48 10.28
N ASP A 71 -22.71 -9.66 9.30
CA ASP A 71 -21.36 -9.07 9.16
C ASP A 71 -20.98 -8.21 10.37
N ARG A 72 -21.89 -7.36 10.84
CA ARG A 72 -21.70 -6.57 12.06
C ARG A 72 -21.51 -7.46 13.29
N LEU A 73 -22.35 -8.48 13.48
CA LEU A 73 -22.24 -9.40 14.62
C LEU A 73 -20.92 -10.20 14.60
N ALA A 74 -20.47 -10.62 13.41
CA ALA A 74 -19.16 -11.25 13.26
C ALA A 74 -18.03 -10.28 13.61
N GLY A 75 -18.13 -9.01 13.18
CA GLY A 75 -17.19 -7.95 13.55
C GLY A 75 -17.15 -7.68 15.06
N GLU A 76 -18.31 -7.61 15.71
CA GLU A 76 -18.44 -7.45 17.16
C GLU A 76 -17.82 -8.62 17.92
N ALA A 77 -18.02 -9.85 17.45
CA ALA A 77 -17.40 -11.04 18.05
C ALA A 77 -15.87 -11.02 17.96
N THR A 78 -15.31 -10.31 16.98
CA THR A 78 -13.85 -10.15 16.83
C THR A 78 -13.26 -9.21 17.89
N ALA A 79 -14.08 -8.41 18.58
CA ALA A 79 -13.65 -7.52 19.66
C ALA A 79 -13.54 -8.22 21.04
N GLY A 80 -13.99 -9.47 21.14
CA GLY A 80 -13.86 -10.27 22.35
C GLY A 80 -12.44 -10.78 22.59
N ASP A 81 -12.21 -11.33 23.78
CA ASP A 81 -10.94 -11.93 24.15
C ASP A 81 -10.69 -13.21 23.32
N GLN A 82 -9.55 -13.29 22.63
CA GLN A 82 -9.18 -14.38 21.73
C GLN A 82 -7.86 -15.05 22.14
N ASP A 83 -7.40 -14.82 23.37
CA ASP A 83 -6.10 -15.28 23.88
C ASP A 83 -5.86 -16.80 23.76
N SER A 84 -6.92 -17.61 23.78
CA SER A 84 -6.85 -19.07 23.64
C SER A 84 -7.17 -19.59 22.24
N ALA A 85 -7.55 -18.73 21.30
CA ALA A 85 -7.89 -19.16 19.94
C ALA A 85 -6.61 -19.51 19.18
N PRO A 86 -6.45 -20.75 18.67
CA PRO A 86 -5.28 -21.12 17.91
C PRO A 86 -5.21 -20.30 16.62
N ILE A 87 -4.13 -19.55 16.46
CA ILE A 87 -3.84 -18.80 15.24
C ILE A 87 -3.11 -19.73 14.28
N ASP A 88 -3.54 -19.77 13.02
CA ASP A 88 -2.80 -20.50 12.00
C ASP A 88 -1.46 -19.81 11.69
N LEU A 89 -0.47 -20.59 11.30
CA LEU A 89 0.89 -20.09 11.06
C LEU A 89 0.94 -18.98 9.98
N SER A 90 0.04 -19.02 8.99
CA SER A 90 0.03 -18.04 7.91
C SER A 90 -0.45 -16.68 8.41
N SER A 91 -1.49 -16.65 9.24
CA SER A 91 -1.98 -15.45 9.91
C SER A 91 -0.94 -14.86 10.87
N ALA A 92 -0.26 -15.70 11.66
CA ALA A 92 0.82 -15.25 12.53
C ALA A 92 1.97 -14.62 11.73
N ARG A 93 2.39 -15.27 10.63
CA ARG A 93 3.43 -14.73 9.73
C ARG A 93 3.02 -13.41 9.09
N ALA A 94 1.78 -13.27 8.64
CA ALA A 94 1.25 -12.04 8.07
C ALA A 94 1.25 -10.90 9.10
N ALA A 95 0.84 -11.18 10.34
CA ALA A 95 0.86 -10.22 11.45
C ALA A 95 2.28 -9.74 11.77
N VAL A 96 3.25 -10.66 11.91
CA VAL A 96 4.67 -10.32 12.12
C VAL A 96 5.23 -9.50 10.96
N THR A 97 4.95 -9.91 9.72
CA THR A 97 5.41 -9.19 8.52
C THR A 97 4.88 -7.77 8.49
N ARG A 98 3.58 -7.57 8.81
CA ARG A 98 2.96 -6.25 8.92
C ARG A 98 3.65 -5.41 9.99
N HIS A 99 3.91 -5.98 11.16
CA HIS A 99 4.57 -5.26 12.26
C HIS A 99 5.99 -4.84 11.90
N VAL A 100 6.79 -5.72 11.30
CA VAL A 100 8.15 -5.40 10.84
C VAL A 100 8.13 -4.30 9.78
N ARG A 101 7.20 -4.36 8.82
CA ARG A 101 7.03 -3.29 7.82
C ARG A 101 6.68 -1.96 8.45
N GLU A 102 5.85 -1.97 9.49
CA GLU A 102 5.48 -0.76 10.20
C GLU A 102 6.66 -0.14 10.95
N LEU A 103 7.43 -0.94 11.68
CA LEU A 103 8.64 -0.46 12.34
C LEU A 103 9.65 0.13 11.33
N SER A 104 9.83 -0.53 10.18
CA SER A 104 10.68 -0.01 9.11
C SER A 104 10.17 1.32 8.56
N ARG A 105 8.84 1.45 8.35
CA ARG A 105 8.23 2.71 7.90
C ARG A 105 8.42 3.83 8.91
N GLN A 106 8.16 3.58 10.19
CA GLN A 106 8.34 4.57 11.26
C GLN A 106 9.79 5.07 11.34
N ARG A 107 10.76 4.14 11.28
CA ARG A 107 12.19 4.50 11.24
C ARG A 107 12.57 5.30 10.01
N ALA A 108 12.10 4.88 8.83
CA ALA A 108 12.36 5.58 7.59
C ALA A 108 11.80 7.02 7.62
N THR A 109 10.55 7.20 8.08
CA THR A 109 9.93 8.53 8.20
C THR A 109 10.65 9.40 9.23
N ALA A 110 11.02 8.87 10.39
CA ALA A 110 11.71 9.63 11.43
C ALA A 110 13.11 10.10 11.02
N ALA A 111 13.82 9.32 10.21
CA ALA A 111 15.16 9.66 9.71
C ALA A 111 15.14 10.47 8.40
N HIS A 112 13.98 10.64 7.75
CA HIS A 112 13.91 11.31 6.45
C HIS A 112 14.04 12.83 6.62
N PRO A 113 14.94 13.53 5.90
CA PRO A 113 15.15 14.99 6.05
C PRO A 113 13.90 15.82 5.78
N HIS A 114 13.05 15.34 4.87
CA HIS A 114 11.76 15.93 4.54
C HIS A 114 10.67 14.86 4.66
N PRO A 115 10.07 14.64 5.84
CA PRO A 115 9.14 13.52 6.05
C PRO A 115 7.79 13.73 5.36
N ASP A 116 7.39 14.99 5.17
CA ASP A 116 6.11 15.32 4.53
C ASP A 116 6.12 14.97 3.03
N PRO A 117 5.07 14.32 2.51
CA PRO A 117 4.99 13.94 1.11
C PRO A 117 4.88 15.18 0.22
N THR A 118 5.52 15.13 -0.95
CA THR A 118 5.36 16.18 -1.98
C THR A 118 4.08 15.91 -2.79
N PRO A 119 3.08 16.82 -2.79
CA PRO A 119 1.85 16.65 -3.56
C PRO A 119 2.11 16.41 -5.06
N GLY A 120 1.50 15.37 -5.62
CA GLY A 120 1.64 15.02 -7.04
C GLY A 120 2.94 14.30 -7.41
N HIS A 121 3.77 13.90 -6.43
CA HIS A 121 5.01 13.13 -6.67
C HIS A 121 4.77 11.88 -7.53
N ASP A 122 3.79 11.05 -7.15
CA ASP A 122 3.52 9.78 -7.82
C ASP A 122 2.87 9.94 -9.20
N SER A 123 2.46 11.16 -9.54
CA SER A 123 1.95 11.52 -10.87
C SER A 123 3.04 12.00 -11.82
N LEU A 124 4.28 12.16 -11.35
CA LEU A 124 5.41 12.54 -12.20
C LEU A 124 5.82 11.37 -13.10
N ALA A 125 6.40 11.72 -14.25
CA ALA A 125 7.16 10.74 -15.02
C ALA A 125 8.33 10.18 -14.18
N ARG A 126 8.78 8.98 -14.53
CA ARG A 126 9.82 8.26 -13.77
C ARG A 126 11.03 9.13 -13.43
N TRP A 127 11.54 9.88 -14.42
CA TRP A 127 12.68 10.77 -14.20
C TRP A 127 12.39 11.81 -13.11
N GLY A 128 11.29 12.54 -13.22
CA GLY A 128 10.94 13.59 -12.24
C GLY A 128 10.73 13.04 -10.83
N SER A 129 10.08 11.89 -10.69
CA SER A 129 9.88 11.22 -9.40
C SER A 129 11.21 10.81 -8.76
N VAL A 130 12.11 10.19 -9.54
CA VAL A 130 13.44 9.79 -9.06
C VAL A 130 14.27 11.01 -8.67
N THR A 131 14.34 12.01 -9.54
CA THR A 131 15.08 13.26 -9.30
C THR A 131 14.61 13.95 -8.03
N LEU A 132 13.29 14.11 -7.86
CA LEU A 132 12.72 14.75 -6.67
C LEU A 132 12.98 13.94 -5.40
N SER A 133 12.84 12.61 -5.45
CA SER A 133 13.18 11.74 -4.32
C SER A 133 14.63 11.90 -3.89
N GLN A 134 15.57 11.91 -4.85
CA GLN A 134 17.00 12.08 -4.58
C GLN A 134 17.35 13.48 -4.07
N LEU A 135 16.68 14.53 -4.56
CA LEU A 135 16.85 15.89 -4.04
C LEU A 135 16.36 15.99 -2.59
N ARG A 136 15.25 15.32 -2.24
CA ARG A 136 14.73 15.26 -0.87
C ARG A 136 15.65 14.51 0.10
N THR A 137 16.49 13.62 -0.38
CA THR A 137 17.49 12.92 0.44
C THR A 137 18.88 13.54 0.37
N GLY A 138 19.08 14.58 -0.46
CA GLY A 138 20.39 15.18 -0.67
C GLY A 138 21.38 14.24 -1.36
N THR A 139 20.89 13.36 -2.22
CA THR A 139 21.67 12.34 -2.95
C THR A 139 21.44 12.42 -4.45
N SER A 140 21.11 13.60 -4.97
CA SER A 140 20.83 13.80 -6.39
C SER A 140 22.12 13.95 -7.18
N PRO A 141 22.31 13.22 -8.30
CA PRO A 141 23.47 13.43 -9.17
C PRO A 141 23.42 14.79 -9.91
N LEU A 142 22.38 15.60 -9.72
CA LEU A 142 22.28 16.95 -10.29
C LEU A 142 23.06 18.01 -9.50
N THR A 143 23.49 17.67 -8.29
CA THR A 143 24.23 18.54 -7.37
C THR A 143 25.68 18.06 -7.26
N ARG A 144 26.65 18.97 -7.36
CA ARG A 144 28.07 18.58 -7.31
C ARG A 144 28.49 18.02 -5.97
N ASP A 145 27.84 18.36 -4.86
CA ASP A 145 28.15 17.75 -3.57
C ASP A 145 28.03 16.22 -3.60
N THR A 146 26.99 15.70 -4.27
CA THR A 146 26.76 14.25 -4.42
C THR A 146 27.75 13.66 -5.41
N LEU A 147 28.00 14.33 -6.54
CA LEU A 147 28.95 13.85 -7.55
C LEU A 147 30.40 13.83 -7.03
N HIS A 148 30.79 14.80 -6.21
CA HIS A 148 32.10 14.82 -5.59
C HIS A 148 32.25 13.69 -4.58
N LYS A 149 31.24 13.48 -3.72
CA LYS A 149 31.22 12.40 -2.73
C LYS A 149 31.34 11.01 -3.37
N ILE A 150 30.76 10.80 -4.55
CA ILE A 150 30.79 9.48 -5.23
C ILE A 150 31.94 9.36 -6.26
N GLY A 151 32.68 10.43 -6.54
CA GLY A 151 33.91 10.42 -7.36
C GLY A 151 33.85 10.96 -8.81
N PRO A 152 32.70 11.11 -9.49
CA PRO A 152 32.63 11.67 -10.85
C PRO A 152 32.97 13.15 -11.01
N ALA A 153 32.95 13.95 -9.94
CA ALA A 153 33.31 15.38 -10.01
C ALA A 153 34.53 15.68 -9.14
N ALA A 154 35.40 16.56 -9.63
CA ALA A 154 36.64 16.95 -8.96
C ALA A 154 36.41 17.77 -7.68
N ASN A 155 35.31 18.52 -7.61
CA ASN A 155 34.91 19.34 -6.47
C ASN A 155 33.38 19.39 -6.31
N ASP A 156 32.91 19.97 -5.21
CA ASP A 156 31.50 20.17 -4.88
C ASP A 156 30.95 21.56 -5.26
N GLU A 157 31.66 22.30 -6.11
CA GLU A 157 31.33 23.68 -6.46
C GLU A 157 30.21 23.76 -7.51
N CYS A 158 29.33 24.75 -7.37
CA CYS A 158 28.23 24.97 -8.29
C CYS A 158 28.76 25.49 -9.63
N PRO A 159 28.48 24.84 -10.78
CA PRO A 159 28.95 25.29 -12.09
C PRO A 159 28.43 26.68 -12.51
N ALA A 160 27.44 27.24 -11.81
CA ALA A 160 26.86 28.54 -12.13
C ALA A 160 27.35 29.69 -11.24
N CYS A 161 27.74 29.41 -9.98
CA CYS A 161 28.12 30.47 -9.03
C CYS A 161 29.29 30.12 -8.11
N VAL A 162 29.88 28.92 -8.25
CA VAL A 162 31.10 28.45 -7.56
C VAL A 162 30.93 28.17 -6.06
N GLU A 163 29.81 28.52 -5.44
CA GLU A 163 29.48 28.13 -4.06
C GLU A 163 29.16 26.61 -3.94
N PRO A 164 29.22 26.01 -2.74
CA PRO A 164 28.91 24.60 -2.52
C PRO A 164 27.53 24.18 -3.07
N ASP A 165 27.51 23.22 -3.98
CA ASP A 165 26.34 22.81 -4.77
C ASP A 165 25.58 21.68 -4.08
N SER A 166 24.75 22.03 -3.10
CA SER A 166 23.81 21.11 -2.45
C SER A 166 22.39 21.21 -3.01
N ALA A 167 21.50 20.29 -2.63
CA ALA A 167 20.07 20.39 -2.99
C ALA A 167 19.42 21.67 -2.45
N ALA A 168 19.81 22.12 -1.24
CA ALA A 168 19.38 23.40 -0.69
C ALA A 168 19.87 24.56 -1.58
N HIS A 169 21.16 24.55 -1.91
CA HIS A 169 21.75 25.56 -2.79
C HIS A 169 21.00 25.66 -4.13
N LEU A 170 20.81 24.53 -4.82
CA LEU A 170 20.13 24.47 -6.10
C LEU A 170 18.68 25.01 -6.03
N LEU A 171 17.93 24.63 -4.98
CA LEU A 171 16.50 24.92 -4.89
C LEU A 171 16.18 26.27 -4.25
N THR A 172 17.02 26.79 -3.34
CA THR A 172 16.71 27.98 -2.53
C THR A 172 17.77 29.07 -2.56
N ASP A 173 19.06 28.75 -2.69
CA ASP A 173 20.13 29.72 -2.35
C ASP A 173 20.91 30.23 -3.56
N CYS A 174 20.96 29.47 -4.66
CA CYS A 174 21.81 29.80 -5.81
C CYS A 174 21.42 31.15 -6.42
N PRO A 175 22.33 32.14 -6.46
CA PRO A 175 22.05 33.47 -7.02
C PRO A 175 21.82 33.40 -8.54
N ALA A 176 22.51 32.48 -9.23
CA ALA A 176 22.33 32.30 -10.67
C ALA A 176 20.90 31.88 -11.06
N TYR A 177 20.17 31.25 -10.14
CA TYR A 177 18.79 30.77 -10.38
C TYR A 177 17.71 31.59 -9.68
N GLU A 178 18.08 32.73 -9.08
CA GLU A 178 17.17 33.54 -8.29
C GLU A 178 15.96 34.01 -9.10
N ALA A 179 16.16 34.49 -10.34
CA ALA A 179 15.07 34.94 -11.18
C ALA A 179 14.06 33.82 -11.51
N ALA A 180 14.54 32.60 -11.78
CA ALA A 180 13.69 31.44 -12.05
C ALA A 180 12.92 30.99 -10.81
N ARG A 181 13.58 31.01 -9.64
CA ARG A 181 13.00 30.69 -8.34
C ARG A 181 11.92 31.70 -7.95
N ARG A 182 12.21 33.00 -8.06
CA ARG A 182 11.27 34.09 -7.75
C ARG A 182 10.00 34.01 -8.59
N ARG A 183 10.09 33.69 -9.88
CA ARG A 183 8.91 33.50 -10.74
C ARG A 183 7.98 32.39 -10.27
N ARG A 184 8.50 31.36 -9.58
CA ARG A 184 7.77 30.12 -9.29
C ARG A 184 7.28 30.00 -7.85
N TRP A 185 8.07 30.51 -6.90
CA TRP A 185 7.77 30.43 -5.47
C TRP A 185 7.76 31.79 -4.76
N GLY A 186 8.06 32.89 -5.46
CA GLY A 186 8.17 34.20 -4.83
C GLY A 186 9.52 34.42 -4.15
N VAL A 187 9.57 35.35 -3.21
CA VAL A 187 10.82 35.76 -2.54
C VAL A 187 11.22 34.73 -1.49
N ASP A 188 12.51 34.36 -1.48
CA ASP A 188 13.18 33.52 -0.48
C ASP A 188 12.37 32.31 0.03
N PRO A 189 12.02 31.36 -0.86
CA PRO A 189 11.28 30.18 -0.44
C PRO A 189 12.15 29.30 0.44
N ARG A 190 11.59 28.77 1.53
CA ARG A 190 12.30 27.79 2.37
C ARG A 190 12.29 26.43 1.68
N LEU A 191 13.33 25.64 1.91
CA LEU A 191 13.47 24.32 1.28
C LEU A 191 12.28 23.39 1.59
N VAL A 192 11.75 23.45 2.82
CA VAL A 192 10.55 22.69 3.22
C VAL A 192 9.31 23.08 2.42
N ASP A 193 9.15 24.35 2.05
CA ASP A 193 8.00 24.82 1.27
C ASP A 193 8.13 24.42 -0.20
N VAL A 194 9.37 24.41 -0.73
CA VAL A 194 9.66 23.94 -2.10
C VAL A 194 9.38 22.44 -2.21
N LEU A 195 9.91 21.64 -1.29
CA LEU A 195 9.79 20.18 -1.31
C LEU A 195 8.46 19.66 -0.75
N GLY A 196 7.73 20.44 0.04
CA GLY A 196 6.35 20.17 0.46
C GLY A 196 5.30 20.71 -0.51
N GLY A 197 5.69 21.53 -1.48
CA GLY A 197 4.82 22.10 -2.49
C GLY A 197 4.55 21.16 -3.68
N PRO A 198 3.81 21.61 -4.71
CA PRO A 198 3.49 20.77 -5.87
C PRO A 198 4.74 20.25 -6.58
N ALA A 199 4.84 18.93 -6.78
CA ALA A 199 6.01 18.27 -7.35
C ALA A 199 6.39 18.79 -8.75
N THR A 200 5.39 19.15 -9.55
CA THR A 200 5.57 19.72 -10.89
C THR A 200 6.34 21.05 -10.88
N LYS A 201 6.23 21.85 -9.82
CA LYS A 201 7.01 23.09 -9.69
C LYS A 201 8.51 22.80 -9.59
N VAL A 202 8.90 21.77 -8.83
CA VAL A 202 10.31 21.40 -8.68
C VAL A 202 10.86 20.90 -10.01
N VAL A 203 10.16 19.98 -10.67
CA VAL A 203 10.61 19.40 -11.95
C VAL A 203 10.76 20.47 -13.03
N THR A 204 9.74 21.31 -13.22
CA THR A 204 9.80 22.39 -14.22
C THR A 204 10.86 23.44 -13.90
N PHE A 205 11.15 23.70 -12.63
CA PHE A 205 12.27 24.56 -12.24
C PHE A 205 13.62 23.97 -12.66
N ILE A 206 13.85 22.67 -12.41
CA ILE A 206 15.09 21.98 -12.78
C ILE A 206 15.31 22.04 -14.31
N GLU A 207 14.25 21.84 -15.08
CA GLU A 207 14.26 21.98 -16.53
C GLU A 207 14.57 23.44 -16.95
N ASP A 208 13.89 24.42 -16.35
CA ASP A 208 14.05 25.85 -16.66
C ASP A 208 15.49 26.34 -16.42
N VAL A 209 16.14 25.88 -15.35
CA VAL A 209 17.53 26.22 -15.01
C VAL A 209 18.56 25.33 -15.71
N ARG A 210 18.11 24.44 -16.60
CA ARG A 210 18.94 23.49 -17.36
C ARG A 210 19.82 22.59 -16.47
N ARG A 211 19.30 22.19 -15.32
CA ARG A 211 19.94 21.22 -14.42
C ARG A 211 19.35 19.82 -14.56
N ALA A 212 18.90 19.45 -15.76
CA ALA A 212 18.30 18.13 -16.00
C ALA A 212 19.33 16.99 -16.15
N GLU A 213 20.60 17.32 -16.33
CA GLU A 213 21.71 16.38 -16.47
C GLU A 213 22.78 16.62 -15.38
N PRO A 214 23.52 15.57 -14.97
CA PRO A 214 24.63 15.71 -14.02
C PRO A 214 25.72 16.67 -14.53
N PRO A 215 26.12 17.70 -13.76
CA PRO A 215 27.15 18.66 -14.15
C PRO A 215 28.57 18.09 -14.00
N LEU A 216 28.91 17.09 -14.80
CA LEU A 216 30.22 16.42 -14.80
C LEU A 216 31.31 17.32 -15.37
N ASP A 217 32.55 17.09 -14.91
CA ASP A 217 33.72 17.71 -15.51
C ASP A 217 33.96 17.16 -16.93
N PRO A 218 34.48 18.00 -17.86
CA PRO A 218 34.84 17.50 -19.18
C PRO A 218 35.92 16.41 -19.07
N PRO A 219 35.92 15.42 -19.97
CA PRO A 219 36.97 14.41 -19.98
C PRO A 219 38.34 15.08 -20.15
N PRO A 220 39.40 14.54 -19.54
CA PRO A 220 40.75 15.07 -19.72
C PRO A 220 41.13 15.06 -21.22
N PRO A 221 41.89 16.06 -21.69
CA PRO A 221 42.30 16.19 -23.08
C PRO A 221 43.20 15.05 -23.57
#